data_AF-A0A2M7B3Y9-F1
#
_entry.id   AF-A0A2M7B3Y9-F1
#
_cell.length_a   1.000
_cell.length_b   1.000
_cell.length_c   1.000
_cell.angle_alpha   90.00
_cell.angle_beta   90.00
_cell.angle_gamma   90.00
#
_symmetry.space_group_name_H-M   'P 1'
#
loop_
_entity.id
_entity.type
_entity.pdbx_description
1 polymer ?
#
loop_
_entity_poly.entity_id
_entity_poly.type
_entity_poly.pdbx_seq_one_letter_code
_entity_poly.pdbx_strand_id
1 'polypeptide(L)'
;MIGSRFVKGGGMEDRKRYIFSLVYNWFIQLVLWDGIRDSLSGFFAMRRQALFSLDLAVIFRGYGEYFIRLTYIAFRQKLKIVEVPVFYTLRQHGFSKSRFGSMLHDYTSTTLSLRFTKFGQNLIE
;
A
#
# COMPACT_ATOMS: atom_id res chain seq x y z
N MET A 1 -5.20 1.69 10.57
CA MET A 1 -3.85 1.49 11.12
C MET A 1 -3.10 0.58 10.18
N ILE A 2 -1.89 0.98 9.78
CA ILE A 2 -1.01 0.25 8.87
C ILE A 2 0.22 -0.18 9.68
N GLY A 3 0.60 -1.45 9.60
CA GLY A 3 1.91 -1.87 10.07
C GLY A 3 2.96 -1.42 9.08
N SER A 4 3.86 -0.52 9.46
CA SER A 4 4.80 0.13 8.55
C SER A 4 6.23 -0.21 8.93
N ARG A 5 7.02 -0.64 7.94
CA ARG A 5 8.45 -0.96 8.13
C ARG A 5 9.32 0.29 8.19
N PHE A 6 8.82 1.42 7.69
CA PHE A 6 9.60 2.63 7.43
C PHE A 6 9.29 3.78 8.41
N VAL A 7 8.49 3.52 9.44
CA VAL A 7 8.36 4.41 10.60
C VAL A 7 9.41 4.06 11.67
N LYS A 8 9.63 4.99 12.61
CA LYS A 8 10.57 4.79 13.71
C LYS A 8 10.18 3.53 14.51
N GLY A 9 11.10 2.58 14.62
CA GLY A 9 10.89 1.27 15.27
C GLY A 9 10.45 0.14 14.33
N GLY A 10 10.16 0.44 13.06
CA GLY A 10 9.89 -0.56 12.03
C GLY A 10 11.18 -1.10 11.41
N GLY A 11 11.08 -2.19 10.65
CA GLY A 11 12.22 -2.73 9.93
C GLY A 11 11.93 -4.01 9.16
N MET A 12 13.00 -4.57 8.59
CA MET A 12 12.97 -5.84 7.90
C MET A 12 14.34 -6.51 8.01
N GLU A 13 14.35 -7.81 8.23
CA GLU A 13 15.56 -8.62 8.38
C GLU A 13 16.41 -8.61 7.09
N ASP A 14 15.76 -8.77 5.94
CA ASP A 14 16.42 -8.65 4.63
C ASP A 14 16.69 -7.17 4.30
N ARG A 15 17.93 -6.74 4.54
CA ARG A 15 18.39 -5.37 4.29
C ARG A 15 18.34 -4.97 2.82
N LYS A 16 18.62 -5.88 1.88
CA LYS A 16 18.59 -5.55 0.45
C LYS A 16 17.15 -5.27 0.04
N ARG A 17 16.24 -6.17 0.38
CA ARG A 17 14.81 -6.00 0.12
C ARG A 17 14.24 -4.79 0.85
N TYR A 18 14.72 -4.48 2.05
CA TYR A 18 14.34 -3.27 2.79
C TYR A 18 14.65 -2.01 1.98
N ILE A 19 15.88 -1.83 1.50
CA ILE A 19 16.29 -0.64 0.75
C ILE A 19 15.51 -0.52 -0.56
N PHE A 20 15.39 -1.60 -1.33
CA PHE A 20 14.60 -1.58 -2.56
C PHE A 20 13.13 -1.23 -2.30
N SER A 21 12.55 -1.79 -1.23
CA SER A 21 11.17 -1.49 -0.85
C SER A 21 11.01 -0.04 -0.36
N LEU A 22 12.00 0.50 0.34
CA LEU A 22 12.00 1.88 0.83
C LEU A 22 11.99 2.87 -0.35
N VAL A 23 12.90 2.69 -1.30
CA VAL A 23 12.99 3.55 -2.51
C VAL A 23 11.70 3.46 -3.31
N TYR A 24 11.13 2.26 -3.46
CA TYR A 24 9.89 2.10 -4.20
C TYR A 24 8.68 2.71 -3.48
N ASN A 25 8.60 2.64 -2.15
CA ASN A 25 7.56 3.34 -1.40
C ASN A 25 7.70 4.86 -1.48
N TRP A 26 8.92 5.38 -1.48
CA TRP A 26 9.17 6.80 -1.76
C TRP A 26 8.64 7.22 -3.13
N PHE A 27 8.86 6.40 -4.16
CA PHE A 27 8.28 6.63 -5.48
C PHE A 27 6.74 6.69 -5.43
N ILE A 28 6.08 5.70 -4.79
CA ILE A 28 4.61 5.68 -4.66
C ILE A 28 4.11 6.95 -3.95
N GLN A 29 4.71 7.26 -2.80
CA GLN A 29 4.34 8.42 -1.99
C GLN A 29 4.46 9.74 -2.78
N LEU A 30 5.52 9.90 -3.57
CA LEU A 30 5.73 11.08 -4.41
C LEU A 30 4.70 11.19 -5.54
N VAL A 31 4.35 10.07 -6.18
CA VAL A 31 3.37 10.06 -7.27
C VAL A 31 1.96 10.32 -6.75
N LEU A 32 1.57 9.71 -5.64
CA LEU A 32 0.21 9.80 -5.09
C LEU A 32 0.00 11.01 -4.18
N TRP A 33 1.08 11.56 -3.62
CA TRP A 33 1.04 12.67 -2.65
C TRP A 33 0.15 12.36 -1.43
N ASP A 34 0.22 11.12 -0.92
CA ASP A 34 -0.62 10.63 0.17
C ASP A 34 0.05 10.69 1.55
N GLY A 35 1.37 10.87 1.59
CA GLY A 35 2.17 10.90 2.83
C GLY A 35 2.29 9.55 3.53
N ILE A 36 1.88 8.45 2.91
CA ILE A 36 1.91 7.10 3.49
C ILE A 36 3.28 6.48 3.24
N ARG A 37 3.96 5.97 4.27
CA ARG A 37 5.34 5.49 4.13
C ARG A 37 5.44 4.04 3.68
N ASP A 38 4.47 3.19 4.01
CA ASP A 38 4.47 1.77 3.62
C ASP A 38 3.16 1.34 2.93
N SER A 39 3.01 1.72 1.67
CA SER A 39 1.91 1.33 0.77
C SER A 39 2.06 -0.10 0.22
N LEU A 40 3.07 -0.85 0.65
CA LEU A 40 3.33 -2.24 0.24
C LEU A 40 3.29 -3.25 1.40
N SER A 41 2.91 -2.81 2.60
CA SER A 41 2.92 -3.64 3.80
C SER A 41 1.95 -4.83 3.71
N GLY A 42 0.71 -4.58 3.30
CA GLY A 42 -0.37 -5.58 3.32
C GLY A 42 -0.87 -5.95 4.72
N PHE A 43 -0.21 -5.47 5.78
CA PHE A 43 -0.61 -5.69 7.18
C PHE A 43 -1.29 -4.43 7.72
N PHE A 44 -2.61 -4.50 7.92
CA PHE A 44 -3.40 -3.37 8.38
C PHE A 44 -4.61 -3.82 9.21
N ALA A 45 -5.13 -2.88 9.99
CA ALA A 45 -6.41 -2.98 10.66
C ALA A 45 -7.25 -1.74 10.37
N MET A 46 -8.52 -1.94 10.03
CA MET A 46 -9.45 -0.87 9.67
C MET A 46 -10.79 -1.09 10.38
N ARG A 47 -11.45 0.01 10.77
CA ARG A 47 -12.81 -0.07 11.32
C ARG A 47 -13.76 -0.58 10.24
N ARG A 48 -14.65 -1.49 10.62
CA ARG A 48 -15.66 -2.07 9.72
C ARG A 48 -16.40 -1.00 8.93
N GLN A 49 -16.95 0.00 9.62
CA GLN A 49 -17.76 1.05 9.00
C GLN A 49 -16.97 1.84 7.95
N ALA A 50 -15.70 2.14 8.24
CA ALA A 50 -14.83 2.86 7.32
C ALA A 50 -14.41 2.01 6.11
N LEU A 51 -14.27 0.69 6.27
CA LEU A 51 -13.99 -0.21 5.14
C LEU A 51 -15.21 -0.31 4.21
N PHE A 52 -16.41 -0.49 4.78
CA PHE A 52 -17.65 -0.62 4.00
C PHE A 52 -18.14 0.69 3.38
N SER A 53 -17.58 1.85 3.75
CA SER A 53 -17.80 3.11 3.02
C SER A 53 -16.95 3.26 1.76
N LEU A 54 -16.07 2.29 1.49
CA LEU A 54 -15.23 2.25 0.28
C LEU A 54 -15.82 1.30 -0.77
N ASP A 55 -15.50 1.57 -2.03
CA ASP A 55 -15.78 0.62 -3.12
C ASP A 55 -14.79 -0.56 -3.05
N LEU A 56 -15.23 -1.63 -2.39
CA LEU A 56 -14.47 -2.86 -2.22
C LEU A 56 -14.17 -3.55 -3.56
N ALA A 57 -15.08 -3.43 -4.54
CA ALA A 57 -14.91 -4.06 -5.83
C ALA A 57 -13.78 -3.40 -6.63
N VAL A 58 -13.56 -2.09 -6.46
CA VAL A 58 -12.42 -1.37 -7.05
C VAL A 58 -11.12 -1.65 -6.30
N ILE A 59 -11.17 -1.73 -4.97
CA ILE A 59 -9.99 -1.90 -4.13
C ILE A 59 -9.39 -3.30 -4.26
N PHE A 60 -10.17 -4.35 -4.00
CA PHE A 60 -9.68 -5.72 -3.83
C PHE A 60 -9.47 -6.45 -5.15
N ARG A 61 -8.57 -5.91 -5.98
CA ARG A 61 -8.11 -6.51 -7.24
C ARG A 61 -6.59 -6.65 -7.27
N GLY A 62 -6.10 -7.71 -7.91
CA GLY A 62 -4.67 -8.00 -7.99
C GLY A 62 -4.13 -8.61 -6.70
N TYR A 63 -2.81 -8.58 -6.51
CA TYR A 63 -2.14 -9.22 -5.39
C TYR A 63 -1.69 -8.24 -4.30
N GLY A 64 -0.94 -7.20 -4.66
CA GLY A 64 -0.46 -6.16 -3.74
C GLY A 64 -0.99 -4.77 -4.09
N GLU A 65 -1.44 -4.59 -5.33
CA GLU A 65 -2.05 -3.39 -5.89
C GLU A 65 -3.29 -2.97 -5.09
N TYR A 66 -4.02 -3.94 -4.53
CA TYR A 66 -5.18 -3.65 -3.70
C TYR A 66 -4.82 -2.76 -2.51
N PHE A 67 -3.62 -2.93 -1.95
CA PHE A 67 -3.23 -2.19 -0.77
C PHE A 67 -2.87 -0.75 -1.12
N ILE A 68 -2.21 -0.53 -2.26
CA ILE A 68 -1.98 0.81 -2.83
C ILE A 68 -3.32 1.52 -3.08
N ARG A 69 -4.31 0.82 -3.66
CA ARG A 69 -5.66 1.38 -3.87
C ARG A 69 -6.35 1.70 -2.56
N LEU A 70 -6.31 0.77 -1.60
CA LEU A 70 -6.94 0.91 -0.29
C LEU A 70 -6.40 2.14 0.43
N THR A 71 -5.08 2.28 0.54
CA THR A 71 -4.43 3.37 1.25
C THR A 71 -4.69 4.71 0.58
N TYR A 72 -4.58 4.76 -0.75
CA TYR A 72 -4.85 5.97 -1.52
C TYR A 72 -6.31 6.42 -1.44
N ILE A 73 -7.27 5.51 -1.64
CA ILE A 73 -8.71 5.86 -1.58
C ILE A 73 -9.08 6.28 -0.15
N ALA A 74 -8.58 5.58 0.87
CA ALA A 74 -8.79 5.98 2.26
C ALA A 74 -8.24 7.39 2.54
N PHE A 75 -7.06 7.72 2.00
CA PHE A 75 -6.48 9.07 2.07
C PHE A 75 -7.35 10.10 1.36
N ARG A 76 -7.83 9.80 0.14
CA ARG A 76 -8.70 10.69 -0.65
C ARG A 76 -10.05 10.94 0.03
N GLN A 77 -10.59 9.96 0.75
CA GLN A 77 -11.78 10.11 1.59
C GLN A 77 -11.50 10.78 2.95
N LYS A 78 -10.28 11.29 3.18
CA LYS A 78 -9.86 11.97 4.42
C LYS A 78 -10.02 11.08 5.67
N LEU A 79 -9.92 9.76 5.51
CA LEU A 79 -9.93 8.86 6.64
C LEU A 79 -8.65 9.04 7.46
N LYS A 80 -8.75 8.87 8.78
CA LYS A 80 -7.59 8.94 9.66
C LYS A 80 -6.70 7.70 9.49
N ILE A 81 -5.53 7.89 8.91
CA ILE A 81 -4.52 6.86 8.71
C ILE A 81 -3.41 7.04 9.75
N VAL A 82 -2.99 5.95 10.36
CA VAL A 82 -1.88 5.92 11.32
C VAL A 82 -0.99 4.73 10.98
N GLU A 83 0.31 4.97 10.94
CA GLU A 83 1.35 3.97 10.74
C GLU A 83 1.97 3.58 12.08
N VAL A 84 2.05 2.26 12.33
CA VAL A 84 2.60 1.68 13.56
C VAL A 84 3.80 0.81 13.16
N PRO A 85 4.91 0.85 13.89
CA PRO A 85 6.11 0.09 13.53
C PRO A 85 5.83 -1.42 13.48
N VAL A 86 6.36 -2.07 12.44
CA VAL A 86 6.40 -3.53 12.30
C VAL A 86 7.78 -3.98 11.82
N PHE A 87 8.24 -5.14 12.30
CA PHE A 87 9.48 -5.76 11.88
C PHE A 87 9.21 -7.04 11.09
N TYR A 88 9.64 -7.10 9.82
CA TYR A 88 9.44 -8.27 8.95
C TYR A 88 10.63 -9.21 9.01
N THR A 89 10.41 -10.44 9.47
CA THR A 89 11.41 -11.51 9.46
C THR A 89 11.36 -12.32 8.17
N LEU A 90 12.41 -13.11 7.91
CA LEU A 90 12.45 -14.05 6.81
C LEU A 90 11.37 -15.14 6.98
N ARG A 91 10.75 -15.51 5.86
CA ARG A 91 9.80 -16.62 5.81
C ARG A 91 10.56 -17.92 6.08
N GLN A 92 10.13 -18.67 7.09
CA GLN A 92 10.78 -19.93 7.49
C GLN A 92 10.42 -21.11 6.58
N HIS A 93 9.20 -21.13 6.03
CA HIS A 93 8.68 -22.27 5.26
C HIS A 93 7.89 -21.83 4.02
N GLY A 94 7.97 -22.63 2.96
CA GLY A 94 7.22 -22.45 1.71
C GLY A 94 7.87 -21.49 0.71
N PHE A 95 7.46 -21.60 -0.56
CA PHE A 95 8.00 -20.79 -1.65
C PHE A 95 7.27 -19.45 -1.81
N SER A 96 8.01 -18.44 -2.28
CA SER A 96 7.41 -17.15 -2.61
C SER A 96 6.49 -17.28 -3.83
N LYS A 97 5.26 -16.78 -3.69
CA LYS A 97 4.35 -16.56 -4.83
C LYS A 97 4.61 -15.20 -5.50
N SER A 98 5.54 -14.41 -4.96
CA SER A 98 5.87 -13.08 -5.47
C SER A 98 6.75 -13.17 -6.71
N ARG A 99 6.28 -12.60 -7.82
CA ARG A 99 7.02 -12.48 -9.07
C ARG A 99 7.48 -11.04 -9.24
N PHE A 100 8.75 -10.77 -8.92
CA PHE A 100 9.28 -9.41 -8.81
C PHE A 100 9.03 -8.55 -10.07
N GLY A 101 9.32 -9.08 -11.26
CA GLY A 101 9.18 -8.33 -12.51
C GLY A 101 7.74 -7.93 -12.82
N SER A 102 6.79 -8.86 -12.74
CA SER A 102 5.38 -8.54 -12.98
C SER A 102 4.81 -7.62 -11.92
N MET A 103 5.13 -7.85 -10.64
CA MET A 103 4.68 -7.00 -9.55
C MET A 103 5.17 -5.56 -9.69
N LEU A 104 6.42 -5.34 -10.09
CA LEU A 104 6.94 -3.99 -10.31
C LEU A 104 6.15 -3.26 -11.39
N HIS A 105 5.85 -3.93 -12.49
CA HIS A 105 5.03 -3.38 -13.57
C HIS A 105 3.61 -3.06 -13.10
N ASP A 106 2.95 -4.01 -12.44
CA ASP A 106 1.55 -3.89 -12.03
C ASP A 106 1.37 -2.81 -10.96
N TYR A 107 2.32 -2.70 -10.03
CA TYR A 107 2.32 -1.70 -8.97
C TYR A 107 2.56 -0.31 -9.56
N THR A 108 3.48 -0.18 -10.52
CA THR A 108 3.79 1.09 -11.18
C THR A 108 2.61 1.56 -12.03
N SER A 109 2.04 0.66 -12.83
CA SER A 109 0.85 0.93 -13.64
C SER A 109 -0.33 1.35 -12.76
N THR A 110 -0.60 0.62 -11.67
CA THR A 110 -1.65 0.99 -10.70
C THR A 110 -1.41 2.36 -10.09
N THR A 111 -0.18 2.64 -9.66
CA THR A 111 0.18 3.92 -9.03
C THR A 111 -0.03 5.10 -9.99
N LEU A 112 0.42 4.97 -11.24
CA LEU A 112 0.23 6.00 -12.27
C LEU A 112 -1.25 6.14 -12.63
N SER A 113 -1.99 5.03 -12.79
CA SER A 113 -3.43 5.08 -13.04
C SER A 113 -4.19 5.78 -11.92
N LEU A 114 -3.90 5.49 -10.65
CA LEU A 114 -4.54 6.18 -9.52
C LEU A 114 -4.27 7.69 -9.50
N ARG A 115 -3.12 8.13 -10.02
CA ARG A 115 -2.76 9.54 -10.11
C ARG A 115 -3.47 10.25 -11.26
N PHE A 116 -3.52 9.64 -12.45
CA PHE A 116 -3.98 10.30 -13.67
C PHE A 116 -5.43 9.99 -14.05
N THR A 117 -5.93 8.84 -13.65
CA THR A 117 -7.34 8.52 -13.79
C THR A 117 -8.10 9.28 -12.70
N LYS A 118 -9.16 10.00 -13.07
CA LYS A 118 -10.13 10.61 -12.15
C LYS A 118 -10.92 9.52 -11.41
N PHE A 119 -10.25 8.68 -10.63
CA PHE A 119 -10.90 7.76 -9.70
C PHE A 119 -11.50 8.61 -8.56
N GLY A 120 -12.80 8.88 -8.64
CA GLY A 120 -13.58 9.44 -7.54
C GLY A 120 -14.07 10.89 -7.69
N GLN A 121 -14.24 11.43 -8.91
CA GLN A 121 -15.15 12.59 -9.06
C GLN A 121 -16.64 12.20 -8.96
N ASN A 122 -16.99 10.92 -9.19
CA ASN A 122 -18.38 10.46 -9.17
C ASN A 122 -18.84 9.82 -7.85
N LEU A 123 -18.09 10.00 -6.74
CA LEU A 123 -18.48 9.50 -5.41
C LEU A 123 -18.89 10.64 -4.45
N ILE A 124 -19.02 11.87 -4.98
CA ILE A 124 -19.34 13.09 -4.22
C ILE A 124 -20.58 13.81 -4.80
N GLU A 125 -21.20 13.27 -5.87
CA GLU A 125 -22.54 13.69 -6.33
C GLU A 125 -23.61 12.73 -5.84
#